data_AF-A0A3P8T079-F1
#
_entry.id   AF-A0A3P8T079-F1
#
_cell.length_a   1.000
_cell.length_b   1.000
_cell.length_c   1.000
_cell.angle_alpha   90.00
_cell.angle_beta   90.00
_cell.angle_gamma   90.00
#
_symmetry.space_group_name_H-M   'P 1'
#
loop_
_entity.id
_entity.type
_entity.pdbx_description
1 polymer ?
#
loop_
_entity_poly.entity_id
_entity_poly.type
_entity_poly.pdbx_seq_one_letter_code
_entity_poly.pdbx_strand_id
1 'polypeptide(L)'
;MAMALQGCAEGWLEFMGNCYLHFAERDTWSEAEQRCQELNAHLVSISSQEEQQFVNCEWLVEHVQNEFRWTDGSPLVSLVGDF
;
A
#
# COMPACT_ATOMS: atom_id res chain seq x y z
N MET A 1 19.86 -24.88 -3.72
CA MET A 1 18.98 -24.41 -2.63
C MET A 1 18.74 -22.93 -2.88
N ALA A 2 17.56 -22.55 -3.36
CA ALA A 2 17.25 -21.18 -3.77
C ALA A 2 16.81 -20.35 -2.56
N MET A 3 17.50 -19.25 -2.29
CA MET A 3 17.02 -18.17 -1.45
C MET A 3 16.49 -17.08 -2.39
N ALA A 4 15.18 -17.07 -2.64
CA ALA A 4 14.51 -15.89 -3.17
C ALA A 4 13.66 -15.33 -2.02
N LEU A 5 14.29 -14.54 -1.16
CA LEU A 5 13.65 -13.77 -0.10
C LEU A 5 14.28 -12.38 -0.15
N GLN A 6 13.90 -11.59 -1.15
CA GLN A 6 14.18 -10.16 -1.12
C GLN A 6 13.08 -9.46 -1.90
N GLY A 7 11.95 -9.23 -1.22
CA GLY A 7 10.82 -8.49 -1.75
C GLY A 7 9.55 -9.30 -1.90
N CYS A 8 8.43 -8.63 -1.66
CA CYS A 8 7.11 -9.07 -2.10
C CYS A 8 7.05 -9.19 -3.64
N ALA A 9 6.06 -9.93 -4.16
CA ALA A 9 5.87 -10.06 -5.60
C ALA A 9 5.64 -8.68 -6.26
N GLU A 10 5.88 -8.57 -7.56
CA GLU A 10 5.67 -7.31 -8.29
C GLU A 10 4.23 -6.80 -8.10
N GLY A 11 4.09 -5.53 -7.70
CA GLY A 11 2.80 -4.92 -7.37
C GLY A 11 2.38 -5.05 -5.90
N TRP A 12 3.11 -5.81 -5.08
CA TRP A 12 2.89 -5.90 -3.64
C TRP A 12 3.80 -4.94 -2.88
N LEU A 13 3.26 -4.37 -1.82
CA LEU A 13 3.94 -3.46 -0.91
C LEU A 13 4.50 -4.25 0.26
N GLU A 14 5.79 -4.09 0.56
CA GLU A 14 6.40 -4.69 1.74
C GLU A 14 6.33 -3.71 2.92
N PHE A 15 5.72 -4.15 4.02
CA PHE A 15 5.75 -3.40 5.28
C PHE A 15 5.98 -4.34 6.46
N MET A 16 7.03 -4.07 7.23
CA MET A 16 7.43 -4.87 8.40
C MET A 16 7.56 -6.38 8.14
N GLY A 17 8.00 -6.77 6.94
CA GLY A 17 8.17 -8.18 6.56
C GLY A 17 6.88 -8.88 6.11
N ASN A 18 5.77 -8.15 6.02
CA ASN A 18 4.52 -8.61 5.42
C ASN A 18 4.32 -7.96 4.05
N CYS A 19 3.58 -8.65 3.18
CA CYS A 19 3.25 -8.19 1.84
C CYS A 19 1.78 -7.80 1.76
N TYR A 20 1.51 -6.61 1.25
CA TYR A 20 0.18 -6.03 1.12
C TYR A 20 -0.12 -5.74 -0.34
N LEU A 21 -1.35 -6.01 -0.76
CA LEU A 21 -1.84 -5.68 -2.09
C LEU A 21 -3.13 -4.88 -1.92
N HIS A 22 -3.23 -3.76 -2.63
CA HIS A 22 -4.43 -2.96 -2.67
C HIS A 22 -5.16 -3.16 -3.99
N PHE A 23 -6.50 -3.22 -3.92
CA PHE A 23 -7.37 -3.24 -5.08
C PHE A 23 -8.18 -1.95 -5.11
N ALA A 24 -8.14 -1.22 -6.23
CA ALA A 24 -8.96 -0.03 -6.41
C ALA A 24 -10.47 -0.33 -6.57
N GLU A 25 -10.81 -1.58 -6.92
CA GLU A 25 -12.19 -2.06 -7.02
C GLU A 25 -12.81 -2.26 -5.64
N ARG A 26 -14.06 -1.80 -5.47
CA ARG A 26 -14.83 -2.04 -4.24
C ARG A 26 -15.66 -3.30 -4.38
N ASP A 27 -15.19 -4.37 -3.77
CA ASP A 27 -15.90 -5.64 -3.68
C ASP A 27 -16.61 -5.79 -2.33
N THR A 28 -17.57 -6.72 -2.24
CA THR A 28 -18.10 -7.10 -0.93
C THR A 28 -17.02 -7.86 -0.14
N TRP A 29 -17.14 -7.89 1.19
CA TRP A 29 -16.14 -8.55 2.05
C TRP A 29 -15.86 -10.00 1.63
N SER A 30 -16.91 -10.76 1.26
CA SER A 30 -16.78 -12.15 0.83
C SER A 30 -16.08 -12.29 -0.51
N GLU A 31 -16.37 -11.41 -1.46
CA GLU A 31 -15.71 -11.39 -2.78
C GLU A 31 -14.23 -10.98 -2.65
N ALA A 32 -13.94 -9.98 -1.80
CA ALA A 32 -12.58 -9.54 -1.53
C ALA A 32 -11.73 -10.64 -0.87
N GLU A 33 -12.27 -11.35 0.13
CA GLU A 33 -11.58 -12.49 0.74
C GLU A 33 -11.35 -13.62 -0.26
N GLN A 34 -12.34 -13.93 -1.11
CA GLN A 34 -12.18 -14.94 -2.14
C GLN A 34 -11.05 -14.58 -3.12
N ARG A 35 -10.99 -13.31 -3.54
CA ARG A 35 -9.94 -12.81 -4.44
C ARG A 35 -8.56 -12.83 -3.80
N CYS A 36 -8.46 -12.47 -2.51
CA CYS A 36 -7.21 -12.63 -1.75
C CYS A 36 -6.78 -14.10 -1.69
N GLN A 37 -7.72 -15.03 -1.47
CA GLN A 37 -7.43 -16.46 -1.44
C GLN A 37 -6.95 -17.01 -2.79
N GLU A 38 -7.48 -16.51 -3.91
CA GLU A 38 -6.99 -16.84 -5.25
C GLU A 38 -5.51 -16.44 -5.46
N LEU A 39 -5.07 -15.38 -4.78
CA LEU A 39 -3.67 -14.94 -4.76
C LEU A 39 -2.85 -15.58 -3.63
N ASN A 40 -3.39 -16.62 -2.98
CA ASN A 40 -2.76 -17.32 -1.87
C ASN A 40 -2.47 -16.39 -0.66
N ALA A 41 -3.33 -15.39 -0.46
CA ALA A 41 -3.31 -14.39 0.60
C ALA A 41 -4.68 -14.29 1.31
N HIS A 42 -4.80 -13.40 2.28
CA HIS A 42 -6.03 -13.14 3.04
C HIS A 42 -6.28 -11.63 3.16
N LEU A 43 -7.51 -11.24 3.52
CA LEU A 43 -7.79 -9.86 3.90
C LEU A 43 -6.84 -9.39 5.02
N VAL A 44 -6.34 -8.15 4.86
CA VAL A 44 -5.40 -7.55 5.79
C VAL A 44 -6.01 -7.44 7.19
N SER A 45 -5.27 -7.92 8.19
CA SER A 45 -5.63 -7.79 9.60
C SER A 45 -4.73 -6.77 10.25
N ILE A 46 -5.22 -5.53 10.36
CA ILE A 46 -4.50 -4.42 10.97
C ILE A 46 -4.35 -4.68 12.48
N SER A 47 -3.12 -4.92 12.90
CA SER A 47 -2.77 -5.28 14.28
C SER A 47 -2.09 -4.13 15.05
N SER A 48 -1.55 -3.15 14.33
CA SER A 48 -0.73 -2.08 14.88
C SER A 48 -1.13 -0.71 14.32
N GLN A 49 -0.90 0.36 15.07
CA GLN A 49 -1.23 1.72 14.62
C GLN A 49 -0.37 2.14 13.43
N GLU A 50 0.88 1.71 13.41
CA GLU A 50 1.84 1.94 12.32
C GLU A 50 1.38 1.25 11.02
N GLU A 51 0.85 0.03 11.12
CA GLU A 51 0.25 -0.70 10.00
C GLU A 51 -0.99 0.01 9.48
N GLN A 52 -1.85 0.51 10.38
CA GLN A 52 -3.02 1.30 10.00
C GLN A 52 -2.63 2.59 9.27
N GLN A 53 -1.60 3.28 9.76
CA GLN A 53 -1.10 4.49 9.12
C GLN A 53 -0.49 4.19 7.76
N PHE A 54 0.27 3.10 7.62
CA PHE A 54 0.85 2.67 6.36
C PHE A 54 -0.24 2.41 5.31
N VAL A 55 -1.23 1.57 5.64
CA VAL A 55 -2.35 1.23 4.76
C VAL A 55 -3.13 2.50 4.37
N ASN A 56 -3.40 3.39 5.33
CA ASN A 56 -4.12 4.63 5.06
C ASN A 56 -3.30 5.61 4.19
N CYS A 57 -1.99 5.75 4.42
CA CYS A 57 -1.13 6.60 3.62
C CYS A 57 -1.02 6.09 2.17
N GLU A 58 -0.87 4.78 1.98
CA GLU A 58 -0.86 4.17 0.65
C GLU A 58 -2.20 4.36 -0.08
N TRP A 59 -3.32 4.23 0.63
CA TRP A 59 -4.64 4.52 0.04
C TRP A 59 -4.86 6.00 -0.26
N LEU A 60 -4.20 6.90 0.48
CA LEU A 60 -4.24 8.33 0.22
C LEU A 60 -3.35 8.75 -0.96
N VAL A 61 -2.18 8.12 -1.17
CA VAL A 61 -1.33 8.44 -2.33
C VAL A 61 -1.97 8.06 -3.66
N GLU A 62 -2.78 7.00 -3.72
CA GLU A 62 -3.58 6.69 -4.91
C GLU A 62 -4.65 7.75 -5.20
N HIS A 63 -5.26 8.36 -4.17
CA HIS A 63 -6.19 9.48 -4.35
C HIS A 63 -5.49 10.82 -4.62
N VAL A 64 -4.15 10.86 -4.53
CA VAL A 64 -3.27 12.01 -4.78
C VAL A 64 -2.53 11.86 -6.12
N GLN A 65 -2.95 10.95 -7.00
CA GLN A 65 -2.46 10.83 -8.39
C GLN A 65 -2.93 11.98 -9.32
N ASN A 66 -3.35 13.13 -8.80
CA ASN A 66 -3.67 14.29 -9.63
C ASN A 66 -3.04 15.56 -9.06
N GLU A 67 -1.72 15.69 -9.31
CA GLU A 67 -0.94 16.93 -9.33
C GLU A 67 -1.24 17.95 -8.21
N PHE A 68 -0.59 17.81 -7.05
CA PHE A 68 -0.42 18.95 -6.14
C PHE A 68 0.63 19.90 -6.73
N ARG A 69 0.17 20.84 -7.56
CA ARG A 69 0.96 22.01 -7.95
C ARG A 69 0.70 23.12 -6.95
N TRP A 70 1.75 23.65 -6.33
CA TRP A 70 1.65 24.96 -5.69
C TRP A 70 1.24 25.99 -6.75
N THR A 71 0.40 26.96 -6.39
CA THR A 71 0.05 28.10 -7.27
C THR A 71 1.28 28.89 -7.73
N ASP A 72 2.41 28.69 -7.07
CA ASP A 72 3.73 29.29 -7.32
C ASP A 72 4.58 28.50 -8.35
N GLY A 73 4.19 27.29 -8.74
CA GLY A 73 4.92 26.50 -9.76
C GLY A 73 6.19 25.80 -9.27
N SER A 74 6.49 25.86 -7.97
CA SER A 74 7.63 25.17 -7.35
C SER A 74 7.43 23.64 -7.31
N PRO A 75 8.43 22.82 -7.72
CA PRO A 75 8.32 21.35 -7.71
C PRO A 75 8.30 20.79 -6.28
N LEU A 76 7.51 19.74 -6.04
CA LEU A 76 7.47 19.00 -4.77
C LEU A 76 8.76 18.21 -4.57
N VAL A 77 9.78 18.88 -4.05
CA VAL A 77 10.98 18.24 -3.53
C VAL A 77 11.08 18.58 -2.04
N SER A 78 11.31 17.51 -1.26
CA SER A 78 11.67 17.44 0.16
C SER A 78 10.66 17.90 1.20
N LEU A 79 9.75 17.00 1.59
CA LEU A 79 9.48 16.76 3.02
C LEU A 79 9.77 15.29 3.33
N VAL A 80 11.02 14.89 3.07
CA VAL A 80 11.67 13.82 3.84
C VAL A 80 12.55 14.54 4.86
N GLY A 81 12.19 14.45 6.15
CA GLY A 81 12.78 15.23 7.25
C GLY A 81 12.13 16.61 7.35
N ASP A 82 11.64 17.10 8.48
CA ASP A 82 12.13 16.95 9.85
C ASP A 82 10.97 17.06 10.86
N PHE A 83 11.13 16.37 11.99
CA PHE A 83 10.48 16.74 13.25
C PHE A 83 10.93 18.13 13.71
#